data_AF-A0AAU8LS28-F1
#
_entry.id   AF-A0AAU8LS28-F1
#
_cell.length_a   1.000
_cell.length_b   1.000
_cell.length_c   1.000
_cell.angle_alpha   90.00
_cell.angle_beta   90.00
_cell.angle_gamma   90.00
#
_symmetry.space_group_name_H-M   'P 1'
#
loop_
_entity.id
_entity.type
_entity.pdbx_description
1 polymer ?
#
loop_
_entity_poly.entity_id
_entity_poly.type
_entity_poly.pdbx_seq_one_letter_code
_entity_poly.pdbx_strand_id
1 'polypeptide(L)'
;MKYRDSDHKKTRELSREFLNDWDTIFHVLSNPTWPLTNNEAEQALRHWVIARKLSHGTRNGQGSHVFAILASVIDTCRKRNACPWKYLAEVITAWRQGLDVPPLPLAA
;
A
#
# COMPACT_ATOMS: atom_id res chain seq x y z
N MET A 1 -4.19 30.76 7.71
CA MET A 1 -5.18 29.67 7.60
C MET A 1 -6.54 30.20 7.08
N LYS A 2 -6.54 30.97 5.99
CA LYS A 2 -7.67 31.84 5.56
C LYS A 2 -8.89 31.08 4.99
N TYR A 3 -8.70 29.83 4.56
CA TYR A 3 -9.71 29.05 3.82
C TYR A 3 -10.24 27.83 4.57
N ARG A 4 -9.77 27.61 5.81
CA ARG A 4 -10.19 26.47 6.65
C ARG A 4 -11.70 26.43 6.90
N ASP A 5 -12.33 27.60 6.94
CA ASP A 5 -13.76 27.78 7.15
C ASP A 5 -14.39 28.59 6.01
N SER A 6 -13.87 28.43 4.78
CA SER A 6 -14.44 29.05 3.58
C SER A 6 -15.92 28.70 3.44
N ASP A 7 -16.76 29.65 2.99
CA ASP A 7 -18.18 29.41 2.73
C ASP A 7 -18.39 28.33 1.65
N HIS A 8 -17.47 28.24 0.69
CA HIS A 8 -17.52 27.26 -0.39
C HIS A 8 -17.07 25.87 0.09
N LYS A 9 -17.99 24.90 0.04
CA LYS A 9 -17.81 23.55 0.59
C LYS A 9 -16.53 22.85 0.11
N LYS A 10 -16.28 22.77 -1.20
CA LYS A 10 -15.09 22.07 -1.73
C LYS A 10 -13.78 22.72 -1.29
N THR A 11 -13.76 24.05 -1.25
CA THR A 11 -12.56 24.81 -0.85
C THR A 11 -12.26 24.57 0.63
N ARG A 12 -13.30 24.53 1.45
CA ARG A 12 -13.21 24.20 2.87
C ARG A 12 -12.72 22.78 3.13
N GLU A 13 -13.28 21.79 2.44
CA GLU A 13 -12.87 20.37 2.55
C GLU A 13 -11.40 20.19 2.15
N LEU A 14 -11.02 20.68 0.97
CA LEU A 14 -9.65 20.62 0.47
C LEU A 14 -8.67 21.33 1.42
N SER A 15 -9.02 22.52 1.91
CA SER A 15 -8.17 23.27 2.83
C SER A 15 -7.95 22.52 4.13
N ARG A 16 -8.97 21.86 4.67
CA ARG A 16 -8.85 21.07 5.91
C ARG A 16 -7.97 19.84 5.70
N GLU A 17 -8.13 19.14 4.59
CA GLU A 17 -7.28 17.99 4.22
C GLU A 17 -5.81 18.41 4.10
N PHE A 18 -5.51 19.46 3.31
CA PHE A 18 -4.16 20.00 3.17
C PHE A 18 -3.52 20.43 4.49
N LEU A 19 -4.31 20.99 5.41
CA LEU A 19 -3.81 21.44 6.70
C LEU A 19 -3.61 20.29 7.68
N ASN A 20 -4.38 19.21 7.56
CA ASN A 20 -4.19 18.00 8.37
C ASN A 20 -2.94 17.24 7.94
N ASP A 21 -2.66 17.21 6.63
CA ASP A 21 -1.52 16.49 6.05
C ASP A 21 -0.31 17.39 5.77
N TRP A 22 -0.30 18.60 6.33
CA TRP A 22 0.70 19.65 6.03
C TRP A 22 2.13 19.14 6.16
N ASP A 23 2.45 18.51 7.29
CA ASP A 23 3.79 17.99 7.57
C ASP A 23 4.20 16.87 6.59
N THR A 24 3.25 16.02 6.21
CA THR A 24 3.45 14.94 5.23
C THR A 24 3.74 15.50 3.83
N ILE A 25 2.97 16.49 3.39
CA ILE A 25 3.09 17.12 2.06
C ILE A 25 4.47 17.77 1.90
N PHE A 26 4.95 18.47 2.93
CA PHE A 26 6.23 19.19 2.88
C PHE A 26 7.43 18.38 3.35
N HIS A 27 7.25 17.11 3.74
CA HIS A 27 8.33 16.26 4.21
C HIS A 27 9.45 16.05 3.17
N VAL A 28 9.11 16.15 1.89
CA VAL A 28 10.09 16.11 0.78
C VAL A 28 11.13 17.24 0.85
N LEU A 29 10.78 18.39 1.45
CA LEU A 29 11.74 19.49 1.63
C LEU A 29 12.87 19.12 2.59
N SER A 30 12.59 18.22 3.54
CA SER A 30 13.60 17.68 4.46
C SER A 30 14.36 16.50 3.85
N ASN A 31 13.86 15.90 2.77
CA ASN A 31 14.43 14.73 2.10
C ASN A 31 14.53 14.98 0.58
N PRO A 32 15.48 15.80 0.11
CA PRO A 32 15.54 16.24 -1.29
C PRO A 32 15.77 15.10 -2.30
N THR A 33 16.19 13.93 -1.84
CA THR A 33 16.40 12.73 -2.67
C THR A 33 15.10 12.01 -3.00
N TRP A 34 13.99 12.32 -2.33
CA TRP A 34 12.71 11.67 -2.57
C TRP A 34 11.98 12.29 -3.76
N PRO A 35 11.19 11.52 -4.52
CA PRO A 35 10.37 12.07 -5.59
C PRO A 35 9.34 13.04 -5.02
N LEU A 36 9.09 14.14 -5.77
CA LEU A 36 8.07 15.13 -5.41
C LEU A 36 6.64 14.58 -5.51
N THR A 37 6.44 13.46 -6.23
CA THR A 37 5.13 12.85 -6.48
C THR A 37 5.03 11.48 -5.81
N ASN A 38 3.81 11.11 -5.42
CA ASN A 38 3.50 9.81 -4.84
C ASN A 38 3.14 8.74 -5.90
N ASN A 39 3.43 9.01 -7.18
CA ASN A 39 2.97 8.19 -8.31
C ASN A 39 3.38 6.72 -8.17
N GLU A 40 4.57 6.44 -7.65
CA GLU A 40 5.06 5.07 -7.46
C GLU A 40 4.19 4.30 -6.45
N ALA A 41 3.86 4.91 -5.31
CA ALA A 41 3.04 4.26 -4.29
C ALA A 41 1.58 4.11 -4.78
N GLU A 42 1.02 5.13 -5.43
CA GLU A 42 -0.32 5.04 -6.04
C GLU A 42 -0.39 3.94 -7.09
N GLN A 43 0.62 3.83 -7.95
CA GLN A 43 0.70 2.81 -8.99
C GLN A 43 0.82 1.39 -8.38
N ALA A 44 1.58 1.23 -7.30
CA ALA A 44 1.67 -0.03 -6.57
C ALA A 44 0.30 -0.45 -6.00
N LEU A 45 -0.45 0.49 -5.40
CA LEU A 45 -1.76 0.22 -4.82
C LEU A 45 -2.87 0.00 -5.85
N ARG A 46 -2.76 0.59 -7.05
CA ARG A 46 -3.82 0.61 -8.08
C ARG A 46 -4.35 -0.78 -8.42
N HIS A 47 -3.47 -1.76 -8.58
CA HIS A 47 -3.86 -3.13 -8.94
C HIS A 47 -4.72 -3.79 -7.85
N TRP A 48 -4.42 -3.51 -6.57
CA TRP A 48 -5.18 -4.03 -5.44
C TRP A 48 -6.52 -3.33 -5.25
N VAL A 49 -6.59 -2.02 -5.54
CA VAL A 49 -7.87 -1.29 -5.56
C VAL A 49 -8.80 -1.85 -6.62
N ILE A 50 -8.27 -2.13 -7.83
CA ILE A 50 -9.03 -2.76 -8.91
C ILE A 50 -9.48 -4.17 -8.50
N ALA A 51 -8.58 -4.99 -7.95
CA ALA A 51 -8.91 -6.34 -7.50
C ALA A 51 -10.01 -6.33 -6.43
N ARG A 52 -9.95 -5.42 -5.46
CA ARG A 52 -10.99 -5.22 -4.44
C ARG A 52 -12.32 -4.82 -5.06
N LYS A 53 -12.31 -3.92 -6.05
CA LYS A 53 -13.52 -3.49 -6.76
C LYS A 53 -14.17 -4.64 -7.53
N LEU A 54 -13.38 -5.45 -8.24
CA LEU A 54 -13.87 -6.59 -9.02
C LEU A 54 -14.39 -7.73 -8.16
N SER A 55 -13.79 -7.96 -6.98
CA SER A 55 -14.19 -9.01 -6.04
C SER A 55 -15.33 -8.59 -5.10
N HIS A 56 -15.84 -7.36 -5.21
CA HIS A 56 -16.75 -6.75 -4.23
C HIS A 56 -16.17 -6.68 -2.80
N GLY A 57 -14.84 -6.66 -2.70
CA GLY A 57 -14.11 -6.57 -1.44
C GLY A 57 -14.24 -7.80 -0.55
N THR A 58 -13.91 -7.61 0.72
CA THR A 58 -13.88 -8.69 1.72
C THR A 58 -15.10 -8.59 2.63
N ARG A 59 -15.69 -9.73 3.00
CA ARG A 59 -16.93 -9.79 3.80
C ARG A 59 -16.75 -9.48 5.29
N ASN A 60 -15.51 -9.52 5.81
CA ASN A 60 -15.21 -9.27 7.22
C ASN A 60 -13.78 -8.72 7.38
N GLY A 61 -13.48 -8.21 8.59
CA GLY A 61 -12.17 -7.63 8.90
C GLY A 61 -11.00 -8.61 8.80
N GLN A 62 -11.22 -9.89 9.08
CA GLN A 62 -10.19 -10.92 8.93
C GLN A 62 -9.80 -11.09 7.46
N GLY A 63 -10.78 -11.12 6.56
CA GLY A 63 -10.55 -11.15 5.11
C GLY A 63 -9.80 -9.91 4.63
N SER A 64 -10.15 -8.72 5.14
CA SER A 64 -9.41 -7.48 4.83
C SER A 64 -7.95 -7.57 5.26
N HIS A 65 -7.70 -8.12 6.45
CA HIS A 65 -6.35 -8.27 6.99
C HIS A 65 -5.52 -9.26 6.16
N VAL A 66 -6.07 -10.44 5.84
CA VAL A 66 -5.42 -11.42 4.98
C VAL A 66 -5.13 -10.85 3.59
N PHE A 67 -6.08 -10.12 3.00
CA PHE A 67 -5.87 -9.46 1.71
C PHE A 67 -4.72 -8.45 1.76
N ALA A 68 -4.64 -7.64 2.82
CA ALA A 68 -3.56 -6.67 3.00
C ALA A 68 -2.18 -7.36 3.13
N ILE A 69 -2.11 -8.47 3.87
CA ILE A 69 -0.88 -9.27 3.99
C ILE A 69 -0.47 -9.82 2.63
N LEU A 70 -1.39 -10.45 1.90
CA LEU A 70 -1.09 -11.04 0.59
C LEU A 70 -0.64 -9.97 -0.42
N ALA A 71 -1.31 -8.82 -0.45
CA ALA A 71 -0.92 -7.69 -1.29
C ALA A 71 0.51 -7.23 -0.97
N SER A 72 0.83 -7.05 0.31
CA SER A 72 2.17 -6.66 0.78
C SER A 72 3.26 -7.66 0.40
N VAL A 73 3.00 -8.96 0.61
CA VAL A 73 3.95 -10.03 0.26
C VAL A 73 4.18 -10.08 -1.25
N ILE A 74 3.10 -10.00 -2.04
CA ILE A 74 3.18 -10.08 -3.51
C ILE A 74 3.94 -8.87 -4.07
N ASP A 75 3.66 -7.66 -3.58
CA ASP A 75 4.36 -6.46 -4.02
C ASP A 75 5.83 -6.47 -3.60
N THR A 76 6.15 -7.01 -2.41
CA THR A 76 7.54 -7.18 -1.99
C THR A 76 8.28 -8.14 -2.92
N CYS A 77 7.68 -9.26 -3.28
CA CYS A 77 8.27 -10.20 -4.22
C CYS A 77 8.51 -9.53 -5.58
N ARG A 78 7.54 -8.79 -6.11
CA ARG A 78 7.68 -8.05 -7.37
C ARG A 78 8.81 -7.01 -7.31
N LYS A 79 8.88 -6.21 -6.25
CA LYS A 79 9.95 -5.21 -6.05
C LYS A 79 11.34 -5.83 -5.98
N ARG A 80 11.44 -7.06 -5.47
CA ARG A 80 12.69 -7.82 -5.36
C ARG A 80 12.98 -8.70 -6.58
N ASN A 81 12.23 -8.54 -7.67
CA ASN A 81 12.35 -9.32 -8.90
C ASN A 81 12.18 -10.85 -8.69
N ALA A 82 11.41 -11.24 -7.67
CA ALA A 82 11.10 -12.61 -7.33
C ALA A 82 9.69 -12.99 -7.77
N CYS A 83 9.48 -14.25 -8.17
CA CYS A 83 8.15 -14.73 -8.55
C CYS A 83 7.25 -14.92 -7.31
N PRO A 84 6.17 -14.13 -7.13
CA PRO A 84 5.35 -14.20 -5.93
C PRO A 84 4.67 -15.56 -5.75
N TRP A 85 4.25 -16.19 -6.85
CA TRP A 85 3.53 -17.46 -6.84
C TRP A 85 4.41 -18.63 -6.40
N LYS A 86 5.70 -18.62 -6.83
CA LYS A 86 6.68 -19.63 -6.38
C LYS A 86 6.92 -19.50 -4.88
N TYR A 87 7.17 -18.28 -4.41
CA TYR A 87 7.37 -18.02 -2.98
C TYR A 87 6.16 -18.44 -2.13
N LEU A 88 4.94 -18.06 -2.54
CA LEU A 88 3.72 -18.47 -1.82
C LEU A 88 3.54 -19.99 -1.80
N ALA A 89 3.83 -20.68 -2.91
CA ALA A 89 3.77 -22.14 -2.97
C ALA A 89 4.79 -22.79 -2.03
N GLU A 90 6.02 -22.27 -1.98
CA GLU A 90 7.07 -22.73 -1.07
C GLU A 90 6.68 -22.53 0.39
N VAL A 91 6.18 -21.35 0.75
CA VAL A 91 5.68 -21.02 2.11
C VAL A 91 4.58 -22.00 2.53
N ILE A 92 3.56 -22.21 1.69
CA ILE A 92 2.45 -23.10 2.00
C ILE A 92 2.92 -24.55 2.13
N THR A 93 3.88 -24.98 1.29
CA THR A 93 4.43 -26.34 1.32
C THR A 93 5.24 -26.58 2.59
N ALA A 94 6.14 -25.67 2.94
CA ALA A 94 6.95 -25.74 4.16
C ALA A 94 6.05 -25.78 5.41
N TRP A 95 5.06 -24.89 5.47
CA TRP A 95 4.11 -24.84 6.59
C TRP A 95 3.32 -26.15 6.75
N ARG A 96 2.84 -26.74 5.64
CA ARG A 96 2.11 -28.02 5.66
C ARG A 96 2.98 -29.20 6.12
N GLN A 97 4.30 -29.11 5.92
CA GLN A 97 5.27 -30.13 6.33
C GLN A 97 5.75 -29.92 7.77
N GLY A 98 5.31 -28.86 8.46
CA GLY A 98 5.80 -28.50 9.79
C GLY A 98 7.24 -27.97 9.79
N LEU A 99 7.73 -27.52 8.63
CA LEU A 99 9.04 -26.89 8.49
C LEU A 99 8.93 -25.38 8.74
N ASP A 100 10.07 -24.76 9.04
CA ASP A 100 10.17 -23.31 9.13
C ASP A 100 9.82 -22.65 7.79
N VAL A 101 9.07 -21.55 7.88
CA VAL A 101 8.64 -20.78 6.72
C VAL A 101 9.85 -20.03 6.14
N PRO A 102 10.10 -20.11 4.83
CA PRO A 102 11.21 -19.37 4.22
C PRO A 102 11.03 -17.86 4.40
N PRO A 103 12.11 -17.10 4.62
CA PRO A 103 12.04 -15.65 4.68
C PRO A 103 11.64 -15.07 3.33
N LEU A 104 11.15 -13.82 3.32
CA LEU A 104 10.85 -13.12 2.07
C LEU A 104 12.07 -13.12 1.14
N PRO A 105 11.89 -13.32 -0.18
CA PRO A 105 13.00 -13.42 -1.14
C PRO A 105 13.90 -12.20 -1.03
N LEU A 106 15.22 -12.35 -1.12
CA LEU A 106 16.14 -11.21 -1.12
C LEU A 106 16.05 -10.42 -2.44
N ALA A 107 16.43 -9.15 -2.41
CA ALA A 107 16.57 -8.38 -3.64
C ALA A 107 17.71 -8.97 -4.48
N ALA A 108 17.47 -9.15 -5.78
CA ALA A 108 18.49 -9.54 -6.75
C ALA A 108 19.52 -8.42 -6.99
#